data_AF-A0A951LI45-F1
#
_entry.id   AF-A0A951LI45-F1
#
_cell.length_a   1.000
_cell.length_b   1.000
_cell.length_c   1.000
_cell.angle_alpha   90.00
_cell.angle_beta   90.00
_cell.angle_gamma   90.00
#
_symmetry.space_group_name_H-M   'P 1'
#
loop_
_entity.id
_entity.type
_entity.pdbx_description
1 polymer ?
#
loop_
_entity_poly.entity_id
_entity_poly.type
_entity_poly.pdbx_seq_one_letter_code
_entity_poly.pdbx_strand_id
1 'polypeptide(L)'
;MKLHELLGAALVLLSFCTILVMPLVAAPAAGPRLALVSPPQAVVDLAIKMPLTRHNRNIKGGAHTNMGHQGEAPVILAGAALAGNTSADARLLEQMRYTLTGGNDITANGGYPAQHDRHITAMFTLAKLTPRIWNQLSEEERHKADLLMTAAFVSCAFTTSDNNPYVLAHTQQYAVDGDDNLNRDWNPNFREGMVGGLLVGVVYFGGPDKAQAVLDGFNHAAFVTEVDKAGLSNIHETFTWKAAHPDSNAPAGSAIEQVVRNFRYKTMSLQDYMKIYAYLTDDTYGKTVNCGLNNGQGVQLPDGTHAGMLLTGCDELPNKGKPGMLKEFDSVDAGGPRSSTGYAYDGFRCNLVNHYVLVAGGYWQDGDLARECLAKMQVGSTDLWYKLDHGYSNYAKGHTQGEGHAKADDAGFQFTRALWEQVVLPYHKA
;
A
#
# COMPACT_ATOMS: atom_id res chain seq x y z
N MET A 1 81.32 26.20 -6.38
CA MET A 1 80.08 25.70 -5.75
C MET A 1 78.98 26.69 -6.10
N LYS A 2 77.87 26.37 -6.79
CA LYS A 2 77.03 25.15 -6.85
C LYS A 2 76.54 24.74 -5.44
N LEU A 3 75.27 24.91 -5.02
CA LEU A 3 73.92 24.63 -5.59
C LEU A 3 73.44 23.21 -5.21
N HIS A 4 72.17 23.08 -4.79
CA HIS A 4 71.50 21.89 -4.20
C HIS A 4 71.99 21.55 -2.75
N GLU A 5 71.25 20.93 -1.81
CA GLU A 5 69.80 20.69 -1.51
C GLU A 5 69.71 20.04 -0.10
N LEU A 6 68.59 19.78 0.61
CA LEU A 6 67.13 20.01 0.47
C LEU A 6 66.64 20.96 1.62
N LEU A 7 65.40 21.41 1.85
CA LEU A 7 64.00 20.93 1.66
C LEU A 7 63.50 19.82 2.62
N GLY A 8 63.01 20.22 3.80
CA GLY A 8 62.34 19.34 4.78
C GLY A 8 60.83 19.62 4.87
N ALA A 9 60.02 18.56 4.94
CA ALA A 9 58.58 18.60 4.66
C ALA A 9 57.70 19.36 5.69
N ALA A 10 56.78 20.17 5.17
CA ALA A 10 55.55 20.59 5.84
C ALA A 10 54.34 20.04 5.05
N LEU A 11 53.89 18.83 5.42
CA LEU A 11 52.86 18.09 4.65
C LEU A 11 51.45 18.50 5.06
N VAL A 12 50.90 19.54 4.41
CA VAL A 12 49.48 19.89 4.54
C VAL A 12 48.64 18.95 3.67
N LEU A 13 47.82 18.10 4.29
CA LEU A 13 46.84 17.28 3.57
C LEU A 13 45.66 18.14 3.07
N LEU A 14 45.85 18.77 1.91
CA LEU A 14 44.74 19.21 1.05
C LEU A 14 44.10 17.98 0.41
N SER A 15 43.23 17.32 1.17
CA SER A 15 42.37 16.25 0.65
C SER A 15 41.40 16.87 -0.36
N PHE A 16 41.63 16.63 -1.65
CA PHE A 16 40.72 17.01 -2.72
C PHE A 16 39.45 16.15 -2.62
N CYS A 17 38.51 16.62 -1.79
CA CYS A 17 37.16 16.09 -1.71
C CYS A 17 36.47 16.34 -3.06
N THR A 18 36.66 15.40 -3.98
CA THR A 18 36.12 15.46 -5.33
C THR A 18 34.63 15.18 -5.22
N ILE A 19 33.85 16.25 -5.08
CA ILE A 19 32.39 16.18 -5.08
C ILE A 19 31.99 15.63 -6.45
N LEU A 20 31.69 14.34 -6.48
CA LEU A 20 31.23 13.65 -7.67
C LEU A 20 29.79 14.11 -7.90
N VAL A 21 29.63 15.22 -8.62
CA VAL A 21 28.33 15.71 -9.09
C VAL A 21 27.81 14.71 -10.12
N MET A 22 27.19 13.64 -9.62
CA MET A 22 26.41 12.75 -10.46
C MET A 22 25.33 13.60 -11.14
N PRO A 23 25.20 13.54 -12.49
CA PRO A 23 24.17 14.30 -13.17
C PRO A 23 22.81 13.84 -12.64
N LEU A 24 22.00 14.79 -12.17
CA LEU A 24 20.65 14.51 -11.71
C LEU A 24 19.82 14.11 -12.93
N VAL A 25 19.72 12.80 -13.19
CA VAL A 25 18.84 12.25 -14.21
C VAL A 25 17.42 12.58 -13.75
N ALA A 26 16.81 13.55 -14.42
CA ALA A 26 15.45 14.00 -14.09
C ALA A 26 14.48 12.81 -14.17
N ALA A 27 13.53 12.77 -13.23
CA ALA A 27 12.50 11.75 -13.23
C ALA A 27 11.77 11.72 -14.60
N PRO A 28 11.48 10.54 -15.16
CA PRO A 28 10.63 10.46 -16.33
C PRO A 28 9.27 11.07 -15.99
N ALA A 29 8.86 12.06 -16.78
CA ALA A 29 7.54 12.69 -16.63
C ALA A 29 6.43 11.65 -16.84
N ALA A 30 5.27 11.87 -16.22
CA ALA A 30 4.11 10.99 -16.37
C ALA A 30 3.78 10.77 -17.86
N GLY A 31 3.61 9.50 -18.24
CA GLY A 31 3.37 9.10 -19.61
C GLY A 31 1.97 9.49 -20.12
N PRO A 32 1.72 9.35 -21.43
CA PRO A 32 0.38 9.55 -22.00
C PRO A 32 -0.60 8.56 -21.36
N ARG A 33 -1.64 9.08 -20.71
CA ARG A 33 -2.67 8.26 -20.06
C ARG A 33 -3.59 7.63 -21.12
N LEU A 34 -3.32 6.36 -21.45
CA LEU A 34 -4.31 5.50 -22.08
C LEU A 34 -5.58 5.46 -21.22
N ALA A 35 -6.75 5.48 -21.87
CA ALA A 35 -8.03 5.60 -21.18
C ALA A 35 -8.43 4.27 -20.51
N LEU A 36 -8.47 4.25 -19.18
CA LEU A 36 -9.06 3.17 -18.41
C LEU A 36 -10.58 3.16 -18.62
N VAL A 37 -11.15 1.97 -18.81
CA VAL A 37 -12.61 1.78 -18.88
C VAL A 37 -13.26 1.90 -17.49
N SER A 38 -14.54 2.24 -17.43
CA SER A 38 -15.30 2.24 -16.18
C SER A 38 -15.39 0.81 -15.62
N PRO A 39 -15.31 0.62 -14.29
CA PRO A 39 -15.85 -0.58 -13.65
C PRO A 39 -17.30 -0.84 -14.13
N PRO A 40 -17.75 -2.11 -14.21
CA PRO A 40 -19.07 -2.45 -14.73
C PRO A 40 -20.19 -1.80 -13.92
N GLN A 41 -21.27 -1.35 -14.59
CA GLN A 41 -22.31 -0.56 -13.92
C GLN A 41 -22.92 -1.25 -12.69
N ALA A 42 -23.16 -2.56 -12.73
CA ALA A 42 -23.67 -3.30 -11.57
C ALA A 42 -22.72 -3.26 -10.33
N VAL A 43 -21.40 -3.14 -10.57
CA VAL A 43 -20.37 -3.02 -9.52
C VAL A 43 -20.31 -1.59 -8.99
N VAL A 44 -20.52 -0.59 -9.86
CA VAL A 44 -20.70 0.82 -9.47
C VAL A 44 -22.00 0.99 -8.65
N ASP A 45 -23.12 0.44 -9.10
CA ASP A 45 -24.42 0.46 -8.40
C ASP A 45 -24.37 -0.24 -7.04
N LEU A 46 -23.48 -1.23 -6.88
CA LEU A 46 -23.22 -1.89 -5.60
C LEU A 46 -22.32 -1.02 -4.72
N ALA A 47 -21.25 -0.43 -5.26
CA ALA A 47 -20.40 0.52 -4.55
C ALA A 47 -21.17 1.76 -4.06
N ILE A 48 -22.19 2.20 -4.81
CA ILE A 48 -23.11 3.29 -4.41
C ILE A 48 -23.90 2.92 -3.14
N LYS A 49 -24.29 1.65 -2.98
CA LYS A 49 -25.12 1.15 -1.86
C LYS A 49 -24.32 0.84 -0.59
N MET A 50 -23.00 0.71 -0.68
CA MET A 50 -22.17 0.40 0.49
C MET A 50 -22.24 1.52 1.54
N PRO A 51 -22.15 1.20 2.85
CA PRO A 51 -21.98 2.21 3.89
C PRO A 51 -20.78 3.12 3.62
N LEU A 52 -20.85 4.36 4.11
CA LEU A 52 -19.69 5.25 4.06
C LEU A 52 -18.56 4.66 4.92
N THR A 53 -17.35 4.66 4.37
CA THR A 53 -16.14 4.22 5.05
C THR A 53 -15.66 5.35 5.96
N ARG A 54 -15.47 5.03 7.24
CA ARG A 54 -14.80 5.86 8.24
C ARG A 54 -13.67 5.08 8.89
N HIS A 55 -12.68 5.80 9.37
CA HIS A 55 -11.63 5.23 10.20
C HIS A 55 -11.70 5.81 11.61
N ASN A 56 -11.26 5.05 12.61
CA ASN A 56 -10.94 5.48 13.98
C ASN A 56 -10.30 4.29 14.71
N ARG A 57 -9.30 4.53 15.57
CA ARG A 57 -8.56 3.47 16.26
C ARG A 57 -9.40 2.58 17.18
N ASN A 58 -10.50 3.11 17.71
CA ASN A 58 -11.37 2.40 18.65
C ASN A 58 -12.30 1.39 17.94
N ILE A 59 -12.23 1.30 16.61
CA ILE A 59 -12.93 0.26 15.85
C ILE A 59 -12.19 -1.07 16.03
N LYS A 60 -12.88 -2.06 16.60
CA LYS A 60 -12.33 -3.36 16.97
C LYS A 60 -11.73 -4.11 15.76
N GLY A 61 -10.68 -4.90 16.03
CA GLY A 61 -10.03 -5.75 15.03
C GLY A 61 -8.72 -5.19 14.46
N GLY A 62 -8.21 -4.05 14.94
CA GLY A 62 -6.92 -3.47 14.53
C GLY A 62 -6.91 -2.86 13.13
N ALA A 63 -7.93 -3.14 12.31
CA ALA A 63 -8.13 -2.56 10.98
C ALA A 63 -8.39 -1.04 11.00
N HIS A 64 -8.76 -0.48 12.16
CA HIS A 64 -9.14 0.93 12.36
C HIS A 64 -10.27 1.43 11.43
N THR A 65 -11.01 0.55 10.74
CA THR A 65 -12.05 0.91 9.75
C THR A 65 -13.36 0.17 9.98
N ASN A 66 -14.50 0.78 9.65
CA ASN A 66 -15.79 0.07 9.67
C ASN A 66 -15.99 -0.88 8.47
N MET A 67 -15.13 -0.79 7.44
CA MET A 67 -15.25 -1.56 6.19
C MET A 67 -14.06 -2.51 5.98
N GLY A 68 -13.61 -3.19 7.05
CA GLY A 68 -12.37 -3.99 7.06
C GLY A 68 -12.20 -4.95 5.87
N HIS A 69 -13.29 -5.59 5.44
CA HIS A 69 -13.30 -6.56 4.33
C HIS A 69 -14.09 -6.09 3.09
N GLN A 70 -14.56 -4.83 3.06
CA GLN A 70 -15.36 -4.26 1.95
C GLN A 70 -14.97 -2.81 1.61
N GLY A 71 -13.75 -2.40 1.96
CA GLY A 71 -13.29 -1.01 1.92
C GLY A 71 -12.97 -0.47 0.52
N GLU A 72 -13.20 -1.26 -0.54
CA GLU A 72 -12.76 -0.96 -1.90
C GLU A 72 -13.77 -0.12 -2.71
N ALA A 73 -15.02 -0.02 -2.25
CA ALA A 73 -16.07 0.75 -2.91
C ALA A 73 -15.69 2.22 -3.24
N PRO A 74 -14.98 2.98 -2.37
CA PRO A 74 -14.47 4.32 -2.70
C PRO A 74 -13.53 4.33 -3.93
N VAL A 75 -12.73 3.28 -4.14
CA VAL A 75 -11.84 3.14 -5.31
C VAL A 75 -12.64 2.86 -6.57
N ILE A 76 -13.68 2.03 -6.49
CA ILE A 76 -14.60 1.76 -7.61
C ILE A 76 -15.32 3.03 -8.05
N LEU A 77 -15.84 3.82 -7.11
CA LEU A 77 -16.49 5.10 -7.40
C LEU A 77 -15.53 6.09 -8.06
N ALA A 78 -14.30 6.21 -7.55
CA ALA A 78 -13.28 7.10 -8.12
C ALA A 78 -12.81 6.64 -9.51
N GLY A 79 -12.67 5.33 -9.73
CA GLY A 79 -12.32 4.74 -11.02
C GLY A 79 -13.40 4.92 -12.09
N ALA A 80 -14.68 4.76 -11.71
CA ALA A 80 -15.82 5.04 -12.58
C ALA A 80 -15.87 6.52 -12.98
N ALA A 81 -15.70 7.44 -12.01
CA ALA A 81 -15.70 8.88 -12.27
C ALA A 81 -14.52 9.30 -13.19
N LEU A 82 -13.33 8.72 -13.00
CA LEU A 82 -12.14 8.92 -13.83
C LEU A 82 -12.39 8.47 -15.29
N ALA A 83 -13.02 7.31 -15.47
CA ALA A 83 -13.43 6.80 -16.78
C ALA A 83 -14.63 7.54 -17.41
N GLY A 84 -15.12 8.62 -16.78
CA GLY A 84 -16.21 9.46 -17.28
C GLY A 84 -17.63 9.00 -16.92
N ASN A 85 -17.79 7.92 -16.13
CA ASN A 85 -19.10 7.47 -15.68
C ASN A 85 -19.61 8.35 -14.54
N THR A 86 -20.55 9.25 -14.86
CA THR A 86 -21.09 10.25 -13.92
C THR A 86 -22.05 9.68 -12.88
N SER A 87 -22.45 8.40 -12.95
CA SER A 87 -23.34 7.80 -11.94
C SER A 87 -22.67 7.68 -10.56
N ALA A 88 -21.33 7.60 -10.52
CA ALA A 88 -20.55 7.52 -9.30
C ALA A 88 -20.32 8.89 -8.62
N ASP A 89 -20.36 9.99 -9.39
CA ASP A 89 -19.87 11.31 -8.98
C ASP A 89 -20.44 11.80 -7.64
N ALA A 90 -21.76 11.65 -7.45
CA ALA A 90 -22.45 12.13 -6.24
C ALA A 90 -22.02 11.36 -4.98
N ARG A 91 -21.97 10.02 -5.05
CA ARG A 91 -21.56 9.18 -3.91
C ARG A 91 -20.08 9.32 -3.60
N LEU A 92 -19.25 9.49 -4.65
CA LEU A 92 -17.83 9.76 -4.51
C LEU A 92 -17.59 11.06 -3.71
N LEU A 93 -18.28 12.14 -4.07
CA LEU A 93 -18.18 13.43 -3.36
C LEU A 93 -18.72 13.33 -1.93
N GLU A 94 -19.77 12.56 -1.68
CA GLU A 94 -20.28 12.29 -0.32
C GLU A 94 -19.23 11.56 0.54
N GLN A 95 -18.63 10.48 0.03
CA GLN A 95 -17.56 9.74 0.71
C GLN A 95 -16.33 10.61 0.95
N MET A 96 -15.90 11.39 -0.03
CA MET A 96 -14.78 12.33 0.13
C MET A 96 -15.08 13.33 1.26
N ARG A 97 -16.22 14.01 1.25
CA ARG A 97 -16.60 14.99 2.29
C ARG A 97 -16.73 14.37 3.68
N TYR A 98 -17.30 13.17 3.76
CA TYR A 98 -17.42 12.42 5.01
C TYR A 98 -16.04 12.09 5.60
N THR A 99 -15.09 11.65 4.78
CA THR A 99 -13.71 11.40 5.21
C THR A 99 -12.94 12.66 5.60
N LEU A 100 -13.28 13.83 5.04
CA LEU A 100 -12.71 15.12 5.42
C LEU A 100 -13.37 15.73 6.69
N THR A 101 -14.26 14.98 7.34
CA THR A 101 -14.90 15.33 8.61
C THR A 101 -14.24 14.56 9.75
N GLY A 102 -13.73 15.28 10.76
CA GLY A 102 -13.01 14.72 11.90
C GLY A 102 -13.71 13.56 12.60
N GLY A 103 -12.93 12.54 12.95
CA GLY A 103 -13.41 11.29 13.55
C GLY A 103 -13.84 10.24 12.51
N ASN A 104 -13.81 10.59 11.22
CA ASN A 104 -13.97 9.67 10.09
C ASN A 104 -12.74 9.64 9.16
N ASP A 105 -11.82 10.59 9.34
CA ASP A 105 -10.52 10.68 8.67
C ASP A 105 -9.66 9.43 8.94
N ILE A 106 -8.76 9.10 8.02
CA ILE A 106 -7.86 7.93 8.17
C ILE A 106 -7.02 8.02 9.44
N THR A 107 -6.60 6.87 9.98
CA THR A 107 -5.70 6.91 11.15
C THR A 107 -4.26 7.24 10.75
N ALA A 108 -3.81 6.79 9.58
CA ALA A 108 -2.50 7.13 9.03
C ALA A 108 -1.32 6.88 9.97
N ASN A 109 -1.35 5.82 10.79
CA ASN A 109 -0.24 5.50 11.71
C ASN A 109 0.95 4.82 11.03
N GLY A 110 0.76 4.31 9.80
CA GLY A 110 1.80 3.65 9.00
C GLY A 110 2.02 2.16 9.31
N GLY A 111 1.20 1.54 10.17
CA GLY A 111 1.25 0.10 10.50
C GLY A 111 0.21 -0.74 9.76
N TYR A 112 -0.29 -1.80 10.41
CA TYR A 112 -1.37 -2.66 9.88
C TYR A 112 -2.61 -1.91 9.33
N PRO A 113 -3.09 -0.80 9.93
CA PRO A 113 -4.18 0.02 9.38
C PRO A 113 -3.93 0.57 7.96
N ALA A 114 -2.67 0.73 7.55
CA ALA A 114 -2.30 1.35 6.28
C ALA A 114 -2.83 0.59 5.04
N GLN A 115 -3.24 -0.67 5.20
CA GLN A 115 -3.90 -1.45 4.14
C GLN A 115 -5.34 -0.99 3.88
N HIS A 116 -6.04 -0.47 4.88
CA HIS A 116 -7.42 0.01 4.77
C HIS A 116 -7.46 1.50 4.42
N ASP A 117 -6.58 2.29 5.03
CA ASP A 117 -6.29 3.68 4.63
C ASP A 117 -5.88 3.76 3.13
N ARG A 118 -5.36 2.65 2.55
CA ARG A 118 -4.99 2.52 1.14
C ARG A 118 -6.15 2.81 0.18
N HIS A 119 -7.36 2.38 0.50
CA HIS A 119 -8.53 2.56 -0.38
C HIS A 119 -8.99 4.02 -0.42
N ILE A 120 -8.95 4.71 0.72
CA ILE A 120 -9.26 6.14 0.82
C ILE A 120 -8.20 7.00 0.12
N THR A 121 -6.92 6.70 0.36
CA THR A 121 -5.81 7.45 -0.26
C THR A 121 -5.75 7.24 -1.78
N ALA A 122 -6.10 6.03 -2.26
CA ALA A 122 -6.33 5.78 -3.69
C ALA A 122 -7.54 6.54 -4.24
N MET A 123 -8.68 6.56 -3.53
CA MET A 123 -9.86 7.36 -3.90
C MET A 123 -9.50 8.84 -4.10
N PHE A 124 -8.85 9.48 -3.13
CA PHE A 124 -8.44 10.89 -3.26
C PHE A 124 -7.45 11.11 -4.41
N THR A 125 -6.56 10.15 -4.68
CA THR A 125 -5.62 10.22 -5.80
C THR A 125 -6.36 10.18 -7.14
N LEU A 126 -7.21 9.18 -7.37
CA LEU A 126 -8.01 9.04 -8.59
C LEU A 126 -8.98 10.22 -8.79
N ALA A 127 -9.58 10.73 -7.70
CA ALA A 127 -10.42 11.92 -7.73
C ALA A 127 -9.63 13.18 -8.15
N LYS A 128 -8.40 13.37 -7.65
CA LYS A 128 -7.49 14.47 -8.03
C LYS A 128 -7.03 14.41 -9.49
N LEU A 129 -7.08 13.23 -10.12
CA LEU A 129 -6.89 13.07 -11.57
C LEU A 129 -8.13 13.43 -12.41
N THR A 130 -9.29 13.68 -11.76
CA THR A 130 -10.59 13.87 -12.39
C THR A 130 -11.14 15.27 -12.11
N PRO A 131 -10.86 16.30 -12.96
CA PRO A 131 -11.24 17.69 -12.69
C PRO A 131 -12.73 17.91 -12.40
N ARG A 132 -13.61 17.12 -13.02
CA ARG A 132 -15.07 17.13 -12.78
C ARG A 132 -15.45 16.81 -11.33
N ILE A 133 -14.61 16.06 -10.61
CA ILE A 133 -14.75 15.76 -9.18
C ILE A 133 -13.94 16.74 -8.34
N TRP A 134 -12.64 16.87 -8.62
CA TRP A 134 -11.72 17.65 -7.79
C TRP A 134 -12.07 19.14 -7.68
N ASN A 135 -12.67 19.71 -8.72
CA ASN A 135 -13.09 21.11 -8.76
C ASN A 135 -14.47 21.34 -8.08
N GLN A 136 -15.19 20.28 -7.69
CA GLN A 136 -16.40 20.38 -6.87
C GLN A 136 -16.10 20.40 -5.36
N LEU A 137 -14.84 20.17 -4.96
CA LEU A 137 -14.38 20.47 -3.61
C LEU A 137 -14.17 21.98 -3.43
N SER A 138 -14.32 22.47 -2.20
CA SER A 138 -13.81 23.79 -1.79
C SER A 138 -12.28 23.80 -1.70
N GLU A 139 -11.68 24.98 -1.52
CA GLU A 139 -10.25 25.10 -1.25
C GLU A 139 -9.86 24.48 0.10
N GLU A 140 -10.71 24.65 1.12
CA GLU A 140 -10.57 24.01 2.43
C GLU A 140 -10.65 22.48 2.32
N GLU A 141 -11.62 21.95 1.58
CA GLU A 141 -11.78 20.50 1.35
C GLU A 141 -10.57 19.90 0.62
N ARG A 142 -10.02 20.60 -0.38
CA ARG A 142 -8.77 20.19 -1.04
C ARG A 142 -7.58 20.21 -0.07
N HIS A 143 -7.43 21.27 0.73
CA HIS A 143 -6.36 21.39 1.71
C HIS A 143 -6.41 20.26 2.75
N LYS A 144 -7.60 19.90 3.25
CA LYS A 144 -7.78 18.73 4.14
C LYS A 144 -7.40 17.42 3.46
N ALA A 145 -7.68 17.26 2.17
CA ALA A 145 -7.25 16.09 1.40
C ALA A 145 -5.72 16.05 1.19
N ASP A 146 -5.07 17.19 0.95
CA ASP A 146 -3.60 17.27 0.85
C ASP A 146 -2.93 16.98 2.22
N LEU A 147 -3.50 17.45 3.34
CA LEU A 147 -3.06 17.09 4.71
C LEU A 147 -3.23 15.59 4.98
N LEU A 148 -4.39 15.02 4.64
CA LEU A 148 -4.69 13.59 4.79
C LEU A 148 -3.70 12.71 4.01
N MET A 149 -3.39 13.09 2.77
CA MET A 149 -2.44 12.36 1.94
C MET A 149 -0.99 12.54 2.42
N THR A 150 -0.66 13.69 2.98
CA THR A 150 0.63 13.93 3.66
C THR A 150 0.77 13.02 4.88
N ALA A 151 -0.27 12.90 5.72
CA ALA A 151 -0.28 12.02 6.89
C ALA A 151 0.07 10.57 6.52
N ALA A 152 -0.69 9.99 5.58
CA ALA A 152 -0.52 8.60 5.16
C ALA A 152 0.84 8.35 4.50
N PHE A 153 1.33 9.30 3.71
CA PHE A 153 2.59 9.17 3.01
C PHE A 153 3.79 9.29 3.96
N VAL A 154 3.76 10.23 4.91
CA VAL A 154 4.81 10.43 5.92
C VAL A 154 4.89 9.25 6.89
N SER A 155 3.76 8.71 7.35
CA SER A 155 3.78 7.57 8.28
C SER A 155 4.18 6.25 7.60
N CYS A 156 3.74 6.01 6.36
CA CYS A 156 4.22 4.90 5.56
C CYS A 156 5.72 5.03 5.23
N ALA A 157 6.22 6.24 4.99
CA ALA A 157 7.65 6.50 4.87
C ALA A 157 8.38 6.23 6.20
N PHE A 158 7.82 6.65 7.33
CA PHE A 158 8.41 6.42 8.64
C PHE A 158 8.61 4.92 8.93
N THR A 159 7.57 4.09 8.79
CA THR A 159 7.64 2.65 9.11
C THR A 159 8.45 1.84 8.09
N THR A 160 8.57 2.31 6.85
CA THR A 160 9.34 1.58 5.81
C THR A 160 10.79 2.04 5.65
N SER A 161 11.15 3.27 6.01
CA SER A 161 12.47 3.87 5.72
C SER A 161 13.65 3.06 6.29
N ASP A 162 14.74 2.94 5.51
CA ASP A 162 16.03 2.43 5.98
C ASP A 162 16.67 3.32 7.06
N ASN A 163 16.25 4.59 7.17
CA ASN A 163 16.72 5.51 8.21
C ASN A 163 16.02 5.28 9.57
N ASN A 164 15.00 4.42 9.64
CA ASN A 164 14.25 4.19 10.87
C ASN A 164 15.16 3.53 11.94
N PRO A 165 15.26 4.09 13.16
CA PRO A 165 16.18 3.57 14.18
C PRO A 165 15.87 2.13 14.60
N TYR A 166 14.60 1.72 14.59
CA TYR A 166 14.17 0.36 14.91
C TYR A 166 14.57 -0.65 13.82
N VAL A 167 14.56 -0.19 12.56
CA VAL A 167 15.05 -0.97 11.41
C VAL A 167 16.56 -1.15 11.48
N LEU A 168 17.31 -0.06 11.72
CA LEU A 168 18.77 -0.06 11.82
C LEU A 168 19.28 -0.87 13.02
N ALA A 169 18.54 -0.88 14.13
CA ALA A 169 18.87 -1.66 15.32
C ALA A 169 18.38 -3.13 15.25
N HIS A 170 17.64 -3.51 14.19
CA HIS A 170 16.98 -4.81 14.06
C HIS A 170 16.08 -5.20 15.25
N THR A 171 15.38 -4.22 15.84
CA THR A 171 14.48 -4.41 16.99
C THR A 171 13.02 -4.57 16.56
N GLN A 172 12.12 -4.70 17.56
CA GLN A 172 10.71 -4.39 17.37
C GLN A 172 10.56 -3.01 16.72
N GLN A 173 9.68 -2.93 15.72
CA GLN A 173 9.33 -1.69 15.01
C GLN A 173 8.01 -1.14 15.57
N TYR A 174 7.84 0.18 15.49
CA TYR A 174 6.68 0.88 16.04
C TYR A 174 6.10 1.86 15.01
N ALA A 175 4.79 2.08 15.08
CA ALA A 175 4.06 3.04 14.25
C ALA A 175 4.27 4.48 14.73
N VAL A 176 3.71 5.45 14.00
CA VAL A 176 3.69 6.86 14.44
C VAL A 176 2.95 7.04 15.78
N ASP A 177 1.91 6.25 16.04
CA ASP A 177 1.20 6.19 17.33
C ASP A 177 1.76 5.11 18.29
N GLY A 178 2.93 4.53 17.99
CA GLY A 178 3.58 3.55 18.87
C GLY A 178 2.94 2.16 18.91
N ASP A 179 1.98 1.85 18.04
CA ASP A 179 1.52 0.47 17.79
C ASP A 179 2.69 -0.43 17.35
N ASP A 180 2.75 -1.66 17.88
CA ASP A 180 3.84 -2.61 17.65
C ASP A 180 3.45 -3.81 16.77
N ASN A 181 2.21 -3.85 16.28
CA ASN A 181 1.72 -4.86 15.36
C ASN A 181 2.11 -4.53 13.91
N LEU A 182 3.41 -4.34 13.66
CA LEU A 182 3.99 -4.18 12.33
C LEU A 182 5.46 -4.60 12.24
N ASN A 183 5.86 -4.97 11.02
CA ASN A 183 7.25 -4.93 10.57
C ASN A 183 7.25 -4.72 9.05
N ARG A 184 8.14 -3.87 8.54
CA ARG A 184 8.27 -3.58 7.09
C ARG A 184 8.60 -4.80 6.20
N ASP A 185 8.96 -5.92 6.83
CA ASP A 185 9.39 -7.18 6.23
C ASP A 185 8.49 -8.40 6.59
N TRP A 186 7.30 -8.18 7.17
CA TRP A 186 6.27 -9.22 7.39
C TRP A 186 5.53 -9.65 6.10
N ASN A 187 4.33 -10.22 6.22
CA ASN A 187 3.56 -10.72 5.09
C ASN A 187 2.85 -9.60 4.31
N PRO A 188 2.41 -9.85 3.05
CA PRO A 188 1.83 -8.85 2.16
C PRO A 188 0.68 -8.03 2.75
N ASN A 189 -0.15 -8.63 3.60
CA ASN A 189 -1.28 -7.96 4.25
C ASN A 189 -0.85 -6.77 5.15
N PHE A 190 0.40 -6.75 5.64
CA PHE A 190 1.01 -5.55 6.24
C PHE A 190 1.71 -4.69 5.18
N ARG A 191 2.57 -5.32 4.36
CA ARG A 191 3.54 -4.60 3.52
C ARG A 191 2.91 -3.84 2.35
N GLU A 192 1.86 -4.37 1.73
CA GLU A 192 1.17 -3.72 0.62
C GLU A 192 0.45 -2.43 1.05
N GLY A 193 -0.04 -2.40 2.29
CA GLY A 193 -0.58 -1.20 2.91
C GLY A 193 0.49 -0.13 3.11
N MET A 194 1.61 -0.48 3.73
CA MET A 194 2.70 0.46 4.06
C MET A 194 3.47 0.92 2.80
N VAL A 195 4.04 0.00 2.03
CA VAL A 195 4.85 0.33 0.84
C VAL A 195 3.97 0.93 -0.27
N GLY A 196 2.70 0.52 -0.36
CA GLY A 196 1.70 1.17 -1.21
C GLY A 196 1.47 2.64 -0.90
N GLY A 197 1.70 3.08 0.34
CA GLY A 197 1.65 4.50 0.73
C GLY A 197 2.65 5.36 -0.03
N LEU A 198 3.83 4.81 -0.32
CA LEU A 198 4.88 5.47 -1.09
C LEU A 198 4.44 5.62 -2.56
N LEU A 199 3.93 4.54 -3.14
CA LEU A 199 3.53 4.48 -4.56
C LEU A 199 2.34 5.38 -4.85
N VAL A 200 1.29 5.34 -4.01
CA VAL A 200 0.14 6.23 -4.11
C VAL A 200 0.56 7.70 -3.86
N GLY A 201 1.48 7.94 -2.91
CA GLY A 201 2.07 9.27 -2.67
C GLY A 201 2.80 9.86 -3.89
N VAL A 202 3.64 9.06 -4.57
CA VAL A 202 4.32 9.45 -5.82
C VAL A 202 3.33 9.93 -6.88
N VAL A 203 2.18 9.25 -7.04
CA VAL A 203 1.12 9.68 -7.96
C VAL A 203 0.40 10.93 -7.47
N TYR A 204 0.02 10.99 -6.19
CA TYR A 204 -0.77 12.09 -5.61
C TYR A 204 -0.06 13.45 -5.62
N PHE A 205 1.24 13.45 -5.28
CA PHE A 205 2.07 14.67 -5.30
C PHE A 205 2.59 15.00 -6.70
N GLY A 206 2.36 14.13 -7.69
CA GLY A 206 2.62 14.40 -9.10
C GLY A 206 4.10 14.28 -9.50
N GLY A 207 4.75 13.20 -9.03
CA GLY A 207 6.09 12.77 -9.42
C GLY A 207 6.98 12.41 -8.22
N PRO A 208 7.98 11.54 -8.40
CA PRO A 208 8.89 11.13 -7.32
C PRO A 208 9.69 12.30 -6.75
N ASP A 209 10.07 13.29 -7.57
CA ASP A 209 10.73 14.52 -7.11
C ASP A 209 9.87 15.30 -6.10
N LYS A 210 8.57 15.46 -6.39
CA LYS A 210 7.65 16.21 -5.54
C LYS A 210 7.28 15.44 -4.28
N ALA A 211 7.12 14.12 -4.40
CA ALA A 211 6.93 13.25 -3.26
C ALA A 211 8.17 13.28 -2.34
N GLN A 212 9.39 13.24 -2.89
CA GLN A 212 10.61 13.39 -2.10
C GLN A 212 10.68 14.75 -1.42
N ALA A 213 10.31 15.84 -2.11
CA ALA A 213 10.26 17.19 -1.53
C ALA A 213 9.26 17.31 -0.36
N VAL A 214 8.14 16.58 -0.37
CA VAL A 214 7.19 16.53 0.75
C VAL A 214 7.80 15.84 1.98
N LEU A 215 8.56 14.76 1.79
CA LEU A 215 9.26 14.10 2.92
C LEU A 215 10.43 14.94 3.43
N ASP A 216 11.24 15.49 2.52
CA ASP A 216 12.44 16.26 2.88
C ASP A 216 12.07 17.56 3.61
N GLY A 217 11.03 18.24 3.12
CA GLY A 217 10.48 19.46 3.70
C GLY A 217 9.49 19.24 4.86
N PHE A 218 9.24 18.00 5.29
CA PHE A 218 8.28 17.74 6.38
C PHE A 218 8.71 18.44 7.66
N ASN A 219 7.77 19.14 8.30
CA ASN A 219 7.93 19.80 9.60
C ASN A 219 6.76 19.36 10.49
N HIS A 220 7.08 18.64 11.56
CA HIS A 220 6.07 17.97 12.38
C HIS A 220 5.19 18.96 13.15
N ALA A 221 5.79 20.03 13.68
CA ALA A 221 5.06 21.02 14.48
C ALA A 221 4.04 21.79 13.63
N ALA A 222 4.46 22.30 12.47
CA ALA A 222 3.58 22.99 11.54
C ALA A 222 2.48 22.07 10.98
N PHE A 223 2.82 20.82 10.67
CA PHE A 223 1.84 19.83 10.22
C PHE A 223 0.76 19.57 11.27
N VAL A 224 1.14 19.29 12.52
CA VAL A 224 0.19 19.07 13.63
C VAL A 224 -0.74 20.27 13.82
N THR A 225 -0.22 21.50 13.78
CA THR A 225 -1.03 22.73 13.91
C THR A 225 -2.06 22.88 12.79
N GLU A 226 -1.72 22.60 11.53
CA GLU A 226 -2.67 22.70 10.43
C GLU A 226 -3.67 21.52 10.41
N VAL A 227 -3.29 20.33 10.88
CA VAL A 227 -4.20 19.18 11.06
C VAL A 227 -5.23 19.42 12.17
N ASP A 228 -4.83 19.99 13.31
CA ASP A 228 -5.72 20.39 14.41
C ASP A 228 -6.73 21.45 13.94
N LYS A 229 -6.23 22.53 13.33
CA LYS A 229 -7.00 23.62 12.71
C LYS A 229 -7.95 23.14 11.61
N ALA A 230 -7.57 22.10 10.87
CA ALA A 230 -8.44 21.43 9.89
C ALA A 230 -9.55 20.57 10.53
N GLY A 231 -9.40 20.19 11.80
CA GLY A 231 -10.30 19.29 12.52
C GLY A 231 -10.15 17.82 12.13
N LEU A 232 -8.98 17.39 11.62
CA LEU A 232 -8.71 16.00 11.23
C LEU A 232 -8.22 15.22 12.45
N SER A 233 -9.15 14.84 13.33
CA SER A 233 -8.84 14.42 14.70
C SER A 233 -8.15 13.06 14.81
N ASN A 234 -8.41 12.10 13.91
CA ASN A 234 -7.74 10.79 13.97
C ASN A 234 -6.26 10.91 13.56
N ILE A 235 -5.98 11.77 12.57
CA ILE A 235 -4.61 12.12 12.17
C ILE A 235 -3.92 12.92 13.29
N HIS A 236 -4.61 13.91 13.87
CA HIS A 236 -4.06 14.71 14.97
C HIS A 236 -3.67 13.84 16.17
N GLU A 237 -4.55 12.93 16.59
CA GLU A 237 -4.30 12.00 17.70
C GLU A 237 -3.08 11.11 17.43
N THR A 238 -2.96 10.60 16.20
CA THR A 238 -1.85 9.75 15.76
C THR A 238 -0.51 10.49 15.82
N PHE A 239 -0.42 11.70 15.24
CA PHE A 239 0.83 12.47 15.22
C PHE A 239 1.14 13.18 16.54
N THR A 240 0.18 13.38 17.44
CA THR A 240 0.44 13.89 18.80
C THR A 240 0.66 12.81 19.85
N TRP A 241 0.55 11.52 19.48
CA TRP A 241 0.50 10.42 20.45
C TRP A 241 1.66 10.39 21.46
N LYS A 242 2.90 10.62 21.03
CA LYS A 242 4.07 10.66 21.93
C LYS A 242 4.06 11.86 22.90
N ALA A 243 3.38 12.96 22.55
CA ALA A 243 3.20 14.10 23.45
C ALA A 243 2.07 13.83 24.47
N ALA A 244 0.99 13.16 24.05
CA ALA A 244 -0.11 12.75 24.93
C ALA A 244 0.28 11.57 25.85
N HIS A 245 1.18 10.69 25.39
CA HIS A 245 1.62 9.48 26.08
C HIS A 245 3.15 9.42 26.13
N PRO A 246 3.80 10.19 27.03
CA PRO A 246 5.26 10.29 27.10
C PRO A 246 5.99 8.94 27.29
N ASP A 247 5.37 8.00 27.99
CA ASP A 247 5.94 6.66 28.27
C ASP A 247 5.74 5.64 27.13
N SER A 248 5.05 6.00 26.05
CA SER A 248 4.83 5.12 24.89
C SER A 248 6.07 4.95 24.01
N ASN A 249 6.14 3.90 23.19
CA ASN A 249 7.22 3.67 22.23
C ASN A 249 7.08 4.51 20.93
N ALA A 250 6.10 5.40 20.86
CA ALA A 250 5.90 6.28 19.71
C ALA A 250 7.11 7.23 19.50
N PRO A 251 7.48 7.51 18.24
CA PRO A 251 8.55 8.45 17.94
C PRO A 251 8.17 9.88 18.36
N ALA A 252 9.16 10.67 18.80
CA ALA A 252 9.00 12.11 18.88
C ALA A 252 8.94 12.71 17.46
N GLY A 253 8.22 13.81 17.24
CA GLY A 253 8.03 14.40 15.92
C GLY A 253 9.33 14.72 15.15
N SER A 254 10.38 15.13 15.87
CA SER A 254 11.73 15.35 15.30
C SER A 254 12.41 14.07 14.81
N ALA A 255 12.11 12.90 15.40
CA ALA A 255 12.56 11.62 14.91
C ALA A 255 11.80 11.21 13.63
N ILE A 256 10.49 11.51 13.55
CA ILE A 256 9.70 11.28 12.32
C ILE A 256 10.32 12.08 11.16
N GLU A 257 10.58 13.37 11.36
CA GLU A 257 11.26 14.22 10.36
C GLU A 257 12.62 13.66 9.90
N GLN A 258 13.44 13.17 10.83
CA GLN A 258 14.77 12.63 10.52
C GLN A 258 14.70 11.33 9.71
N VAL A 259 13.71 10.48 9.99
CA VAL A 259 13.56 9.16 9.33
C VAL A 259 13.03 9.27 7.90
N VAL A 260 12.18 10.26 7.60
CA VAL A 260 11.58 10.41 6.26
C VAL A 260 12.45 11.24 5.29
N ARG A 261 13.32 12.12 5.79
CA ARG A 261 14.28 12.89 4.97
C ARG A 261 15.24 11.96 4.22
N ASN A 262 15.49 12.27 2.94
CA ASN A 262 16.27 11.45 2.01
C ASN A 262 15.83 9.97 2.01
N PHE A 263 14.52 9.73 2.07
CA PHE A 263 13.89 8.41 2.14
C PHE A 263 14.55 7.34 1.26
N ARG A 264 14.81 6.15 1.83
CA ARG A 264 15.18 4.93 1.09
C ARG A 264 14.41 3.73 1.62
N TYR A 265 14.05 2.82 0.72
CA TYR A 265 13.48 1.51 1.05
C TYR A 265 14.36 0.40 0.47
N LYS A 266 15.09 -0.33 1.31
CA LYS A 266 16.07 -1.35 0.86
C LYS A 266 17.05 -0.78 -0.18
N THR A 267 17.61 0.38 0.11
CA THR A 267 18.46 1.24 -0.74
C THR A 267 17.78 1.92 -1.94
N MET A 268 16.54 1.56 -2.29
CA MET A 268 15.79 2.18 -3.40
C MET A 268 15.26 3.55 -2.98
N SER A 269 15.36 4.55 -3.86
CA SER A 269 14.80 5.89 -3.68
C SER A 269 13.36 5.98 -4.21
N LEU A 270 12.67 7.11 -4.01
CA LEU A 270 11.38 7.33 -4.68
C LEU A 270 11.50 7.39 -6.22
N GLN A 271 12.69 7.66 -6.79
CA GLN A 271 12.92 7.54 -8.24
C GLN A 271 12.82 6.08 -8.72
N ASP A 272 13.14 5.14 -7.84
CA ASP A 272 13.10 3.71 -8.08
C ASP A 272 11.69 3.11 -7.87
N TYR A 273 10.63 3.91 -7.94
CA TYR A 273 9.27 3.50 -7.54
C TYR A 273 8.76 2.24 -8.27
N MET A 274 9.14 2.01 -9.54
CA MET A 274 8.83 0.76 -10.24
C MET A 274 9.60 -0.46 -9.69
N LYS A 275 10.83 -0.28 -9.19
CA LYS A 275 11.59 -1.32 -8.48
C LYS A 275 11.00 -1.59 -7.09
N ILE A 276 10.53 -0.55 -6.40
CA ILE A 276 9.81 -0.68 -5.12
C ILE A 276 8.51 -1.48 -5.33
N TYR A 277 7.71 -1.13 -6.36
CA TYR A 277 6.51 -1.89 -6.72
C TYR A 277 6.83 -3.32 -7.17
N ALA A 278 7.93 -3.54 -7.89
CA ALA A 278 8.33 -4.87 -8.32
C ALA A 278 8.81 -5.76 -7.17
N TYR A 279 9.59 -5.21 -6.21
CA TYR A 279 9.93 -5.91 -4.97
C TYR A 279 8.66 -6.31 -4.22
N LEU A 280 7.72 -5.38 -4.07
CA LEU A 280 6.47 -5.59 -3.36
C LEU A 280 5.62 -6.68 -4.03
N THR A 281 5.52 -6.63 -5.36
CA THR A 281 4.82 -7.64 -6.17
C THR A 281 5.53 -9.01 -6.14
N ASP A 282 6.85 -9.05 -6.02
CA ASP A 282 7.60 -10.31 -5.84
C ASP A 282 7.37 -10.92 -4.46
N ASP A 283 7.30 -10.13 -3.38
CA ASP A 283 6.92 -10.66 -2.07
C ASP A 283 5.46 -11.14 -2.06
N THR A 284 4.56 -10.43 -2.74
CA THR A 284 3.13 -10.75 -2.76
C THR A 284 2.81 -11.97 -3.63
N TYR A 285 3.45 -12.13 -4.79
CA TYR A 285 3.16 -13.19 -5.79
C TYR A 285 4.33 -14.17 -6.05
N GLY A 286 5.39 -14.15 -5.24
CA GLY A 286 6.62 -14.91 -5.50
C GLY A 286 6.53 -16.43 -5.32
N LYS A 287 5.39 -16.99 -4.88
CA LYS A 287 5.25 -18.43 -4.66
C LYS A 287 4.90 -19.18 -5.96
N THR A 288 5.11 -20.51 -5.93
CA THR A 288 4.74 -21.40 -7.03
C THR A 288 3.33 -21.94 -6.80
N VAL A 289 2.47 -21.88 -7.83
CA VAL A 289 1.08 -22.32 -7.77
C VAL A 289 0.98 -23.80 -7.41
N ASN A 290 0.32 -24.05 -6.28
CA ASN A 290 -0.02 -25.37 -5.76
C ASN A 290 -1.40 -25.33 -5.07
N CYS A 291 -1.90 -26.51 -4.69
CA CYS A 291 -3.22 -26.65 -4.05
C CYS A 291 -3.23 -26.33 -2.53
N GLY A 292 -2.14 -25.77 -1.98
CA GLY A 292 -1.97 -25.46 -0.56
C GLY A 292 -0.75 -26.13 0.09
N LEU A 293 -0.71 -26.08 1.42
CA LEU A 293 0.40 -26.59 2.24
C LEU A 293 0.71 -28.07 1.97
N ASN A 294 1.96 -28.45 2.21
CA ASN A 294 2.44 -29.83 2.01
C ASN A 294 2.11 -30.38 0.60
N ASN A 295 2.35 -29.57 -0.43
CA ASN A 295 2.03 -29.87 -1.84
C ASN A 295 0.53 -30.18 -2.09
N GLY A 296 -0.37 -29.49 -1.38
CA GLY A 296 -1.81 -29.67 -1.49
C GLY A 296 -2.41 -30.75 -0.59
N GLN A 297 -1.61 -31.42 0.25
CA GLN A 297 -2.14 -32.33 1.28
C GLN A 297 -2.73 -31.58 2.50
N GLY A 298 -2.41 -30.28 2.65
CA GLY A 298 -2.78 -29.50 3.83
C GLY A 298 -2.02 -29.94 5.08
N VAL A 299 -2.48 -29.46 6.24
CA VAL A 299 -2.01 -29.86 7.57
C VAL A 299 -3.12 -30.66 8.23
N GLN A 300 -2.80 -31.87 8.70
CA GLN A 300 -3.73 -32.70 9.47
C GLN A 300 -3.96 -32.09 10.86
N LEU A 301 -5.23 -32.00 11.27
CA LEU A 301 -5.66 -31.49 12.56
C LEU A 301 -5.91 -32.64 13.57
N PRO A 302 -5.99 -32.36 14.88
CA PRO A 302 -6.16 -33.40 15.91
C PRO A 302 -7.45 -34.22 15.82
N ASP A 303 -8.44 -33.77 15.07
CA ASP A 303 -9.70 -34.47 14.77
C ASP A 303 -9.61 -35.35 13.49
N GLY A 304 -8.47 -35.35 12.81
CA GLY A 304 -8.23 -36.08 11.56
C GLY A 304 -8.59 -35.31 10.28
N THR A 305 -9.21 -34.13 10.38
CA THR A 305 -9.49 -33.25 9.23
C THR A 305 -8.21 -32.59 8.72
N HIS A 306 -8.27 -31.94 7.55
CA HIS A 306 -7.12 -31.25 6.94
C HIS A 306 -7.46 -29.80 6.59
N ALA A 307 -6.47 -28.91 6.76
CA ALA A 307 -6.63 -27.49 6.51
C ALA A 307 -5.40 -26.85 5.86
N GLY A 308 -5.56 -25.66 5.26
CA GLY A 308 -4.53 -25.00 4.48
C GLY A 308 -4.43 -25.56 3.07
N MET A 309 -5.58 -25.92 2.47
CA MET A 309 -5.66 -26.58 1.17
C MET A 309 -6.97 -26.26 0.43
N LEU A 310 -6.89 -26.37 -0.89
CA LEU A 310 -8.01 -26.33 -1.83
C LEU A 310 -8.94 -27.53 -1.63
N LEU A 311 -10.25 -27.30 -1.57
CA LEU A 311 -11.25 -28.34 -1.28
C LEU A 311 -11.57 -29.22 -2.50
N THR A 312 -11.65 -28.62 -3.69
CA THR A 312 -11.96 -29.31 -4.95
C THR A 312 -11.15 -28.75 -6.13
N GLY A 313 -11.03 -29.50 -7.22
CA GLY A 313 -10.41 -28.99 -8.46
C GLY A 313 -8.88 -28.88 -8.43
N CYS A 314 -8.18 -29.66 -7.59
CA CYS A 314 -6.71 -29.56 -7.47
C CYS A 314 -5.97 -30.00 -8.75
N ASP A 315 -6.51 -30.91 -9.55
CA ASP A 315 -5.83 -31.39 -10.77
C ASP A 315 -6.12 -30.51 -12.00
N GLU A 316 -7.24 -29.78 -11.96
CA GLU A 316 -7.65 -28.78 -12.95
C GLU A 316 -7.13 -27.36 -12.62
N LEU A 317 -6.46 -27.18 -11.48
CA LEU A 317 -5.90 -25.91 -11.00
C LEU A 317 -5.04 -25.21 -12.07
N PRO A 318 -5.46 -24.05 -12.62
CA PRO A 318 -4.72 -23.35 -13.65
C PRO A 318 -3.33 -22.93 -13.18
N ASN A 319 -2.36 -22.95 -14.10
CA ASN A 319 -0.98 -22.53 -13.84
C ASN A 319 -0.23 -23.33 -12.74
N LYS A 320 -0.73 -24.48 -12.26
CA LYS A 320 -0.04 -25.38 -11.31
C LYS A 320 1.42 -25.59 -11.71
N GLY A 321 2.35 -25.28 -10.79
CA GLY A 321 3.80 -25.31 -11.05
C GLY A 321 4.42 -24.05 -11.68
N LYS A 322 3.68 -22.94 -11.86
CA LYS A 322 4.22 -21.64 -12.29
C LYS A 322 4.46 -20.70 -11.10
N PRO A 323 5.46 -19.78 -11.17
CA PRO A 323 5.56 -18.68 -10.22
C PRO A 323 4.42 -17.68 -10.43
N GLY A 324 3.95 -17.05 -9.35
CA GLY A 324 2.84 -16.10 -9.36
C GLY A 324 1.81 -16.33 -8.24
N MET A 325 1.90 -17.41 -7.46
CA MET A 325 0.96 -17.67 -6.36
C MET A 325 1.11 -16.63 -5.25
N LEU A 326 -0.03 -16.21 -4.69
CA LEU A 326 -0.05 -15.32 -3.53
C LEU A 326 0.66 -15.96 -2.33
N LYS A 327 1.61 -15.23 -1.73
CA LYS A 327 2.48 -15.72 -0.64
C LYS A 327 1.71 -16.31 0.53
N GLU A 328 0.55 -15.76 0.88
CA GLU A 328 -0.28 -16.20 2.01
C GLU A 328 -1.07 -17.50 1.78
N PHE A 329 -0.94 -18.16 0.61
CA PHE A 329 -1.33 -19.56 0.43
C PHE A 329 -0.22 -20.56 0.85
N ASP A 330 1.00 -20.09 1.10
CA ASP A 330 2.16 -20.90 1.49
C ASP A 330 3.15 -20.02 2.28
N SER A 331 2.75 -19.58 3.47
CA SER A 331 3.55 -18.69 4.32
C SER A 331 3.80 -19.24 5.72
N VAL A 332 4.60 -18.51 6.49
CA VAL A 332 4.86 -18.76 7.90
C VAL A 332 4.70 -17.44 8.64
N ASP A 333 4.06 -17.48 9.81
CA ASP A 333 3.99 -16.37 10.76
C ASP A 333 4.47 -16.82 12.15
N ALA A 334 4.40 -15.95 13.17
CA ALA A 334 4.83 -16.25 14.53
C ALA A 334 4.09 -17.46 15.17
N GLY A 335 2.89 -17.79 14.68
CA GLY A 335 2.10 -18.97 15.04
C GLY A 335 2.31 -20.20 14.15
N GLY A 336 3.36 -20.21 13.32
CA GLY A 336 3.71 -21.34 12.43
C GLY A 336 3.21 -21.17 10.98
N PRO A 337 3.03 -22.28 10.23
CA PRO A 337 2.56 -22.22 8.85
C PRO A 337 1.18 -21.56 8.71
N ARG A 338 1.00 -20.82 7.62
CA ARG A 338 -0.24 -20.15 7.24
C ARG A 338 -0.56 -20.43 5.77
N SER A 339 -1.83 -20.65 5.50
CA SER A 339 -2.39 -20.79 4.15
C SER A 339 -3.86 -20.37 4.18
N SER A 340 -4.17 -19.16 3.72
CA SER A 340 -5.51 -18.60 3.84
C SER A 340 -5.88 -17.64 2.72
N THR A 341 -7.11 -17.77 2.21
CA THR A 341 -7.72 -16.86 1.24
C THR A 341 -7.88 -15.44 1.77
N GLY A 342 -8.20 -15.25 3.05
CA GLY A 342 -8.39 -13.91 3.64
C GLY A 342 -7.09 -13.11 3.64
N TYR A 343 -6.03 -13.68 4.20
CA TYR A 343 -4.70 -13.05 4.21
C TYR A 343 -4.12 -12.88 2.79
N ALA A 344 -4.34 -13.84 1.89
CA ALA A 344 -3.96 -13.71 0.48
C ALA A 344 -4.72 -12.57 -0.23
N TYR A 345 -6.02 -12.46 0.06
CA TYR A 345 -6.86 -11.39 -0.46
C TYR A 345 -6.43 -10.01 0.04
N ASP A 346 -6.08 -9.86 1.32
CA ASP A 346 -5.60 -8.60 1.90
C ASP A 346 -4.36 -8.04 1.18
N GLY A 347 -3.39 -8.90 0.87
CA GLY A 347 -2.25 -8.54 0.02
C GLY A 347 -2.66 -8.22 -1.42
N PHE A 348 -3.45 -9.10 -2.04
CA PHE A 348 -3.93 -8.95 -3.41
C PHE A 348 -4.68 -7.62 -3.66
N ARG A 349 -5.67 -7.28 -2.82
CA ARG A 349 -6.50 -6.07 -2.99
C ARG A 349 -5.66 -4.80 -2.90
N CYS A 350 -4.67 -4.79 -2.01
CA CYS A 350 -3.77 -3.66 -1.85
C CYS A 350 -2.80 -3.55 -3.04
N ASN A 351 -2.23 -4.67 -3.52
CA ASN A 351 -1.40 -4.65 -4.73
C ASN A 351 -2.18 -4.17 -5.97
N LEU A 352 -3.41 -4.65 -6.15
CA LEU A 352 -4.30 -4.24 -7.24
C LEU A 352 -4.59 -2.74 -7.21
N VAL A 353 -4.83 -2.18 -6.02
CA VAL A 353 -5.05 -0.73 -5.83
C VAL A 353 -3.76 0.06 -6.08
N ASN A 354 -2.60 -0.41 -5.59
CA ASN A 354 -1.28 0.17 -5.84
C ASN A 354 -0.99 0.23 -7.35
N HIS A 355 -1.23 -0.88 -8.06
CA HIS A 355 -1.10 -1.00 -9.51
C HIS A 355 -2.05 -0.06 -10.25
N TYR A 356 -3.34 -0.07 -9.90
CA TYR A 356 -4.37 0.74 -10.56
C TYR A 356 -4.07 2.24 -10.47
N VAL A 357 -3.58 2.72 -9.32
CA VAL A 357 -3.17 4.11 -9.12
C VAL A 357 -1.94 4.48 -9.96
N LEU A 358 -0.93 3.59 -10.06
CA LEU A 358 0.24 3.81 -10.94
C LEU A 358 -0.17 3.92 -12.41
N VAL A 359 -1.04 3.03 -12.89
CA VAL A 359 -1.57 3.05 -14.26
C VAL A 359 -2.40 4.32 -14.51
N ALA A 360 -3.40 4.60 -13.67
CA ALA A 360 -4.27 5.77 -13.80
C ALA A 360 -3.50 7.10 -13.75
N GLY A 361 -2.44 7.16 -12.92
CA GLY A 361 -1.57 8.33 -12.81
C GLY A 361 -0.73 8.63 -14.05
N GLY A 362 -0.48 7.64 -14.91
CA GLY A 362 0.55 7.70 -15.95
C GLY A 362 1.96 7.42 -15.42
N TYR A 363 2.08 6.68 -14.32
CA TYR A 363 3.37 6.31 -13.71
C TYR A 363 3.77 4.86 -13.95
N TRP A 364 2.87 3.99 -14.41
CA TRP A 364 3.25 2.67 -14.93
C TRP A 364 4.26 2.84 -16.08
N GLN A 365 5.42 2.21 -15.95
CA GLN A 365 6.49 2.26 -16.97
C GLN A 365 6.61 0.90 -17.65
N ASP A 366 6.39 0.84 -18.96
CA ASP A 366 6.57 -0.41 -19.70
C ASP A 366 8.05 -0.81 -19.81
N GLY A 367 8.29 -2.11 -19.71
CA GLY A 367 9.64 -2.70 -19.70
C GLY A 367 9.62 -4.11 -19.10
N ASP A 368 10.77 -4.75 -19.01
CA ASP A 368 10.90 -6.14 -18.53
C ASP A 368 10.32 -6.32 -17.13
N LEU A 369 10.68 -5.41 -16.22
CA LEU A 369 10.22 -5.39 -14.84
C LEU A 369 8.68 -5.32 -14.72
N ALA A 370 8.05 -4.46 -15.52
CA ALA A 370 6.59 -4.32 -15.56
C ALA A 370 5.90 -5.57 -16.15
N ARG A 371 6.50 -6.18 -17.17
CA ARG A 371 6.01 -7.44 -17.76
C ARG A 371 6.14 -8.62 -16.78
N GLU A 372 7.21 -8.69 -15.99
CA GLU A 372 7.36 -9.67 -14.92
C GLU A 372 6.32 -9.51 -13.81
N CYS A 373 6.08 -8.28 -13.34
CA CYS A 373 5.01 -7.98 -12.38
C CYS A 373 3.64 -8.41 -12.92
N LEU A 374 3.30 -7.98 -14.14
CA LEU A 374 2.03 -8.30 -14.78
C LEU A 374 1.83 -9.81 -14.96
N ALA A 375 2.87 -10.55 -15.35
CA ALA A 375 2.82 -12.00 -15.50
C ALA A 375 2.55 -12.71 -14.16
N LYS A 376 3.22 -12.29 -13.07
CA LYS A 376 2.97 -12.82 -11.72
C LYS A 376 1.56 -12.51 -11.24
N MET A 377 1.09 -11.27 -11.42
CA MET A 377 -0.29 -10.87 -11.10
C MET A 377 -1.33 -11.66 -11.89
N GLN A 378 -1.12 -11.92 -13.18
CA GLN A 378 -2.02 -12.74 -13.99
C GLN A 378 -2.15 -14.17 -13.46
N VAL A 379 -1.02 -14.83 -13.19
CA VAL A 379 -1.01 -16.18 -12.60
C VAL A 379 -1.69 -16.19 -11.22
N GLY A 380 -1.33 -15.27 -10.33
CA GLY A 380 -1.86 -15.21 -8.97
C GLY A 380 -3.30 -14.80 -8.83
N SER A 381 -3.80 -13.91 -9.71
CA SER A 381 -5.22 -13.56 -9.75
C SER A 381 -6.07 -14.73 -10.21
N THR A 382 -5.61 -15.48 -11.23
CA THR A 382 -6.30 -16.70 -11.66
C THR A 382 -6.28 -17.78 -10.57
N ASP A 383 -5.14 -17.96 -9.88
CA ASP A 383 -5.02 -18.89 -8.73
C ASP A 383 -5.96 -18.52 -7.58
N LEU A 384 -5.98 -17.24 -7.17
CA LEU A 384 -6.86 -16.71 -6.13
C LEU A 384 -8.34 -16.96 -6.43
N TRP A 385 -8.80 -16.54 -7.62
CA TRP A 385 -10.21 -16.68 -7.98
C TRP A 385 -10.59 -18.13 -8.18
N TYR A 386 -9.71 -18.96 -8.75
CA TYR A 386 -9.96 -20.40 -8.86
C TYR A 386 -10.12 -21.06 -7.48
N LYS A 387 -9.24 -20.76 -6.52
CA LYS A 387 -9.31 -21.28 -5.15
C LYS A 387 -10.56 -20.82 -4.39
N LEU A 388 -10.97 -19.57 -4.61
CA LEU A 388 -12.21 -19.02 -4.04
C LEU A 388 -13.47 -19.59 -4.72
N ASP A 389 -13.45 -19.86 -6.03
CA ASP A 389 -14.57 -20.44 -6.77
C ASP A 389 -14.79 -21.95 -6.46
N HIS A 390 -13.73 -22.66 -6.05
CA HIS A 390 -13.74 -24.11 -5.71
C HIS A 390 -13.73 -24.41 -4.20
N GLY A 391 -13.64 -23.37 -3.36
CA GLY A 391 -13.60 -23.46 -1.90
C GLY A 391 -12.22 -23.84 -1.35
N TYR A 392 -11.81 -23.18 -0.26
CA TYR A 392 -10.48 -23.34 0.32
C TYR A 392 -10.53 -23.48 1.85
N SER A 393 -10.00 -24.58 2.41
CA SER A 393 -9.87 -24.75 3.85
C SER A 393 -8.70 -23.90 4.36
N ASN A 394 -8.98 -22.88 5.17
CA ASN A 394 -7.97 -21.95 5.68
C ASN A 394 -7.23 -22.53 6.88
N TYR A 395 -5.93 -22.24 7.01
CA TYR A 395 -5.12 -22.62 8.18
C TYR A 395 -4.22 -21.46 8.63
N ALA A 396 -4.18 -21.21 9.93
CA ALA A 396 -3.24 -20.31 10.59
C ALA A 396 -3.13 -20.65 12.08
N LYS A 397 -2.03 -20.27 12.74
CA LYS A 397 -1.89 -20.34 14.21
C LYS A 397 -2.20 -21.73 14.79
N GLY A 398 -1.84 -22.80 14.09
CA GLY A 398 -2.06 -24.19 14.52
C GLY A 398 -3.44 -24.79 14.22
N HIS A 399 -4.43 -24.04 13.69
CA HIS A 399 -5.81 -24.50 13.53
C HIS A 399 -6.49 -24.02 12.24
N THR A 400 -7.59 -24.68 11.86
CA THR A 400 -8.46 -24.21 10.78
C THR A 400 -9.05 -22.83 11.09
N GLN A 401 -9.18 -21.98 10.07
CA GLN A 401 -9.89 -20.70 10.13
C GLN A 401 -11.22 -20.76 9.36
N GLY A 402 -11.76 -21.96 9.11
CA GLY A 402 -12.96 -22.18 8.29
C GLY A 402 -12.68 -22.16 6.79
N GLU A 403 -13.75 -22.16 5.98
CA GLU A 403 -13.65 -22.20 4.51
C GLU A 403 -13.76 -20.80 3.88
N GLY A 404 -12.93 -20.53 2.86
CA GLY A 404 -12.99 -19.34 2.04
C GLY A 404 -13.64 -19.62 0.69
N HIS A 405 -14.62 -18.79 0.30
CA HIS A 405 -15.40 -18.94 -0.93
C HIS A 405 -15.67 -17.59 -1.59
N ALA A 406 -15.67 -17.50 -2.92
CA ALA A 406 -15.93 -16.27 -3.69
C ALA A 406 -17.33 -15.67 -3.47
N LYS A 407 -18.25 -16.47 -2.89
CA LYS A 407 -19.66 -16.13 -2.63
C LYS A 407 -19.90 -15.65 -1.19
N ALA A 408 -18.84 -15.38 -0.43
CA ALA A 408 -18.95 -14.70 0.85
C ALA A 408 -19.21 -13.20 0.61
N ASP A 409 -20.46 -12.75 0.83
CA ASP A 409 -20.92 -11.39 0.55
C ASP A 409 -20.15 -10.29 1.33
N ASP A 410 -19.44 -10.68 2.39
CA ASP A 410 -18.73 -9.82 3.35
C ASP A 410 -17.28 -9.47 2.95
N ALA A 411 -16.72 -10.09 1.91
CA ALA A 411 -15.29 -10.02 1.59
C ALA A 411 -14.91 -9.12 0.39
N GLY A 412 -15.84 -8.33 -0.15
CA GLY A 412 -15.54 -7.30 -1.16
C GLY A 412 -15.08 -7.80 -2.54
N PHE A 413 -15.02 -9.12 -2.75
CA PHE A 413 -14.52 -9.78 -3.96
C PHE A 413 -15.14 -9.24 -5.25
N GLN A 414 -16.44 -8.88 -5.24
CA GLN A 414 -17.14 -8.23 -6.35
C GLN A 414 -16.42 -6.99 -6.92
N PHE A 415 -15.76 -6.20 -6.08
CA PHE A 415 -15.13 -4.95 -6.46
C PHE A 415 -13.77 -5.22 -7.11
N THR A 416 -12.94 -6.02 -6.45
CA THR A 416 -11.56 -6.29 -6.86
C THR A 416 -11.46 -7.27 -8.02
N ARG A 417 -12.33 -8.30 -8.09
CA ARG A 417 -12.41 -9.19 -9.26
C ARG A 417 -12.77 -8.41 -10.52
N ALA A 418 -13.78 -7.53 -10.45
CA ALA A 418 -14.18 -6.68 -11.56
C ALA A 418 -13.11 -5.64 -11.93
N LEU A 419 -12.49 -4.98 -10.94
CA LEU A 419 -11.39 -4.03 -11.17
C LEU A 419 -10.19 -4.71 -11.85
N TRP A 420 -9.86 -5.95 -11.48
CA TRP A 420 -8.84 -6.72 -12.17
C TRP A 420 -9.29 -7.18 -13.57
N GLU A 421 -10.30 -8.05 -13.64
CA GLU A 421 -10.67 -8.77 -14.88
C GLU A 421 -11.22 -7.86 -15.98
N GLN A 422 -11.87 -6.74 -15.60
CA GLN A 422 -12.68 -5.91 -16.50
C GLN A 422 -12.20 -4.45 -16.62
N VAL A 423 -11.16 -4.04 -15.88
CA VAL A 423 -10.55 -2.69 -16.00
C VAL A 423 -9.03 -2.75 -16.18
N VAL A 424 -8.30 -3.36 -15.23
CA VAL A 424 -6.82 -3.40 -15.25
C VAL A 424 -6.28 -4.39 -16.27
N LEU A 425 -6.78 -5.63 -16.29
CA LEU A 425 -6.29 -6.65 -17.21
C LEU A 425 -6.60 -6.36 -18.69
N PRO A 426 -7.74 -5.73 -19.07
CA PRO A 426 -7.98 -5.28 -20.44
C PRO A 426 -7.05 -4.14 -20.88
N TYR A 427 -6.66 -3.23 -19.98
CA TYR A 427 -5.74 -2.13 -20.27
C TYR A 427 -4.39 -2.67 -20.81
N HIS A 428 -3.83 -3.70 -20.17
CA HIS A 428 -2.57 -4.34 -20.58
C HIS A 428 -2.71 -5.32 -21.77
N LYS A 429 -3.82 -5.25 -22.51
CA LYS A 429 -4.10 -6.08 -23.70
C LYS A 429 -4.53 -5.25 -24.92
N ALA A 430 -4.59 -3.93 -24.78
CA ALA A 430 -4.95 -2.96 -25.81
C ALA A 430 -3.71 -2.37 -26.50
#